data_AF-A0A480AGY1-F1
#
_entry.id   AF-A0A480AGY1-F1
#
_cell.length_a   1.000
_cell.length_b   1.000
_cell.length_c   1.000
_cell.angle_alpha   90.00
_cell.angle_beta   90.00
_cell.angle_gamma   90.00
#
_symmetry.space_group_name_H-M   'P 1'
#
loop_
_entity.id
_entity.type
_entity.pdbx_description
1 polymer ?
#
loop_
_entity_poly.entity_id
_entity_poly.type
_entity_poly.pdbx_seq_one_letter_code
_entity_poly.pdbx_strand_id
1 'polypeptide(L)'
;MILLSIYYRFILEVGDLNTNIAYLTAKIGQFPPNITFLRKTWTRIPLLFILKTCTDHKNKEIILTTFASYKATASKWITIFDSPFYPDYLDDAKILYEEVQVRFIELVDKAQTSTELLEMIAKEHNPLRNQLLRIFRRYVSPDTSVEMTKKKGNIPNIIINFSDKFRPIEEVKRNLQSRPIPDEILMALLFEYKTKGKKGYDLTESFFLWFNKVFSQNYSIQGPVRAGKDVMLHKVLNKFPYQIPADMLISRLDGTPLVVGFARYDSDRGGSQEDDRTGGNRDKITEILGYAKTYNLPLKVLMLNDGPGLLLGSMWNDYANLEKYGQSRVMVCTLKMLDERLTQGWLDS
;
A
#
# COMPACT_ATOMS: atom_id res chain seq x y z
N MET A 1 20.34 40.68 -21.08
CA MET A 1 20.19 40.63 -19.60
C MET A 1 19.10 41.56 -19.06
N ILE A 2 18.98 42.82 -19.51
CA ILE A 2 18.00 43.79 -18.96
C ILE A 2 16.52 43.37 -19.25
N LEU A 3 16.23 42.82 -20.43
CA LEU A 3 14.88 42.38 -20.80
C LEU A 3 14.36 41.18 -19.99
N LEU A 4 15.24 40.24 -19.61
CA LEU A 4 14.87 39.09 -18.76
C LEU A 4 14.56 39.53 -17.32
N SER A 5 15.30 40.52 -16.80
CA SER A 5 15.10 41.09 -15.47
C SER A 5 13.76 41.84 -15.35
N ILE A 6 13.31 42.50 -16.41
CA ILE A 6 12.02 43.19 -16.44
C ILE A 6 10.88 42.16 -16.51
N TYR A 7 11.06 41.09 -17.29
CA TYR A 7 10.06 40.01 -17.42
C TYR A 7 9.84 39.27 -16.09
N TYR A 8 10.91 38.99 -15.34
CA TYR A 8 10.82 38.32 -14.03
C TYR A 8 10.18 39.19 -12.94
N ARG A 9 10.46 40.51 -12.92
CA ARG A 9 9.78 41.43 -11.99
C ARG A 9 8.30 41.61 -12.33
N PHE A 10 7.94 41.57 -13.62
CA PHE A 10 6.56 41.74 -14.07
C PHE A 10 5.65 40.56 -13.70
N ILE A 11 6.17 39.32 -13.71
CA ILE A 11 5.43 38.12 -13.28
C ILE A 11 5.25 38.08 -11.76
N LEU A 12 6.19 38.64 -10.99
CA LEU A 12 6.12 38.65 -9.52
C LEU A 12 5.20 39.74 -8.95
N GLU A 13 4.98 40.85 -9.67
CA GLU A 13 4.13 41.96 -9.20
C GLU A 13 2.64 41.80 -9.54
N VAL A 14 2.27 41.03 -10.57
CA VAL A 14 0.88 40.88 -11.02
C VAL A 14 0.34 39.52 -10.60
N GLY A 15 0.09 39.39 -9.29
CA GLY A 15 -0.75 38.32 -8.77
C GLY A 15 -2.16 38.45 -9.32
N ASP A 16 -2.59 37.45 -10.09
CA ASP A 16 -3.88 37.31 -10.77
C ASP A 16 -4.04 38.07 -12.10
N LEU A 17 -4.28 37.29 -13.17
CA LEU A 17 -4.24 37.70 -14.58
C LEU A 17 -5.61 38.07 -15.16
N ASN A 18 -6.69 37.99 -14.37
CA ASN A 18 -8.05 38.21 -14.88
C ASN A 18 -8.48 39.69 -14.91
N THR A 19 -7.75 40.63 -14.30
CA THR A 19 -8.28 41.99 -14.07
C THR A 19 -7.69 43.11 -14.94
N ASN A 20 -6.72 42.86 -15.85
CA ASN A 20 -5.85 43.97 -16.28
C ASN A 20 -5.57 44.17 -17.78
N ILE A 21 -6.48 43.80 -18.68
CA ILE A 21 -6.36 44.25 -20.09
C ILE A 21 -6.57 45.78 -20.20
N ALA A 22 -7.50 46.36 -19.43
CA ALA A 22 -7.74 47.81 -19.44
C ALA A 22 -6.58 48.62 -18.81
N TYR A 23 -5.92 48.08 -17.79
CA TYR A 23 -4.78 48.70 -17.12
C TYR A 23 -3.50 48.68 -17.97
N LEU A 24 -3.30 47.61 -18.76
CA LEU A 24 -2.19 47.48 -19.70
C LEU A 24 -2.26 48.54 -20.81
N THR A 25 -3.44 48.88 -21.31
CA THR A 25 -3.62 49.91 -22.34
C THR A 25 -3.35 51.33 -21.82
N ALA A 26 -3.62 51.59 -20.54
CA ALA A 26 -3.44 52.91 -19.93
C ALA A 26 -1.96 53.26 -19.63
N LYS A 27 -1.12 52.27 -19.29
CA LYS A 27 0.29 52.52 -18.91
C LYS A 27 1.26 52.71 -20.09
N ILE A 28 0.89 52.28 -21.29
CA ILE A 28 1.72 52.44 -22.50
C ILE A 28 1.77 53.92 -22.96
N GLY A 29 0.80 54.74 -22.54
CA GLY A 29 0.73 56.16 -22.89
C GLY A 29 1.65 57.11 -22.11
N GLN A 30 2.39 56.64 -21.10
CA GLN A 30 3.14 57.52 -20.17
C GLN A 30 4.68 57.45 -20.27
N PHE A 31 5.24 56.90 -21.36
CA PHE A 31 6.69 56.94 -21.55
C PHE A 31 7.17 58.29 -22.13
N PRO A 32 8.25 58.89 -21.58
CA PRO A 32 8.79 60.17 -22.05
C PRO A 32 9.35 60.08 -23.49
N PRO A 33 9.33 61.18 -24.26
CA PRO A 33 9.49 61.16 -25.71
C PRO A 33 10.88 60.79 -26.27
N ASN A 34 11.88 60.49 -25.43
CA ASN A 34 13.28 60.33 -25.86
C ASN A 34 13.80 58.88 -25.94
N ILE A 35 12.94 57.88 -26.10
CA ILE A 35 13.39 56.50 -26.39
C ILE A 35 12.84 56.02 -27.73
N THR A 36 13.41 56.56 -28.80
CA THR A 36 13.05 56.24 -30.20
C THR A 36 13.41 54.81 -30.62
N PHE A 37 14.23 54.10 -29.81
CA PHE A 37 14.67 52.73 -30.11
C PHE A 37 13.67 51.64 -29.69
N LEU A 38 12.78 51.91 -28.71
CA LEU A 38 11.81 50.91 -28.21
C LEU A 38 10.47 50.92 -28.97
N ARG A 39 10.14 51.97 -29.72
CA ARG A 39 8.89 52.03 -30.52
C ARG A 39 8.92 51.17 -31.79
N LYS A 40 10.09 50.85 -32.35
CA LYS A 40 10.21 50.09 -33.61
C LYS A 40 10.27 48.57 -33.43
N THR A 41 10.64 48.08 -32.25
CA THR A 41 10.81 46.64 -31.99
C THR A 41 9.58 45.96 -31.38
N TRP A 42 8.65 46.74 -30.81
CA TRP A 42 7.43 46.19 -30.18
C TRP A 42 6.21 46.08 -31.10
N THR A 43 6.26 46.65 -32.31
CA THR A 43 5.14 46.57 -33.29
C THR A 43 5.16 45.29 -34.14
N ARG A 44 6.01 44.31 -33.85
CA ARG A 44 6.14 43.06 -34.62
C ARG A 44 6.16 41.77 -33.79
N ILE A 45 5.66 41.79 -32.55
CA ILE A 45 5.21 40.56 -31.92
C ILE A 45 3.69 40.57 -32.05
N PRO A 46 3.09 39.74 -32.91
CA PRO A 46 1.63 39.72 -33.03
C PRO A 46 1.06 39.39 -31.65
N LEU A 47 0.12 40.20 -31.16
CA LEU A 47 -0.70 39.87 -29.98
C LEU A 47 -1.28 38.44 -30.10
N LEU A 48 -1.48 37.97 -31.34
CA LEU A 48 -1.84 36.60 -31.70
C LEU A 48 -0.86 35.54 -31.18
N PHE A 49 0.44 35.81 -31.11
CA PHE A 49 1.44 34.84 -30.64
C PHE A 49 1.37 34.65 -29.13
N ILE A 50 1.16 35.75 -28.39
CA ILE A 50 0.97 35.73 -26.92
C ILE A 50 -0.39 35.10 -26.57
N LEU A 51 -1.46 35.45 -27.31
CA LEU A 51 -2.77 34.83 -27.14
C LEU A 51 -2.75 33.33 -27.46
N LYS A 52 -2.04 32.91 -28.52
CA LYS A 52 -1.94 31.49 -28.91
C LYS A 52 -1.15 30.66 -27.90
N THR A 53 -0.04 31.17 -27.36
CA THR A 53 0.70 30.51 -26.27
C THR A 53 -0.07 30.49 -24.95
N CYS A 54 -0.91 31.49 -24.67
CA CYS A 54 -1.75 31.53 -23.47
C CYS A 54 -3.01 30.64 -23.58
N THR A 55 -3.55 30.43 -24.80
CA THR A 55 -4.64 29.46 -25.02
C THR A 55 -4.14 28.02 -25.04
N ASP A 56 -2.94 27.76 -25.56
CA ASP A 56 -2.33 26.41 -25.55
C ASP A 56 -1.96 25.94 -24.13
N HIS A 57 -1.83 26.85 -23.16
CA HIS A 57 -1.63 26.52 -21.75
C HIS A 57 -2.94 26.31 -20.96
N LYS A 58 -4.11 26.58 -21.54
CA LYS A 58 -5.40 26.47 -20.83
C LYS A 58 -6.21 25.20 -21.14
N ASN A 59 -5.74 24.31 -22.00
CA ASN A 59 -6.40 23.03 -22.28
C ASN A 59 -5.41 21.92 -22.67
N LYS A 60 -4.27 21.83 -21.98
CA LYS A 60 -3.57 20.54 -21.93
C LYS A 60 -4.37 19.65 -20.99
N GLU A 61 -5.31 18.90 -21.55
CA GLU A 61 -5.84 17.71 -20.91
C GLU A 61 -4.62 16.90 -20.42
N ILE A 62 -4.42 16.84 -19.10
CA ILE A 62 -3.31 16.08 -18.54
C ILE A 62 -3.68 14.62 -18.79
N ILE A 63 -3.22 14.08 -19.91
CA ILE A 63 -3.34 12.66 -20.20
C ILE A 63 -2.45 11.96 -19.18
N LEU A 64 -3.06 11.52 -18.09
CA LEU A 64 -2.40 10.71 -17.08
C LEU A 64 -1.91 9.44 -17.75
N THR A 65 -0.60 9.23 -17.66
CA THR A 65 0.06 8.01 -18.11
C THR A 65 -0.63 6.80 -17.46
N THR A 66 -1.12 5.82 -18.22
CA THR A 66 -1.82 4.64 -17.66
C THR A 66 -0.84 3.57 -17.19
N PHE A 67 -1.26 2.71 -16.26
CA PHE A 67 -0.41 1.67 -15.66
C PHE A 67 0.11 0.69 -16.72
N ALA A 68 -0.73 0.42 -17.72
CA ALA A 68 -0.38 -0.40 -18.90
C ALA A 68 0.88 0.11 -19.62
N SER A 69 1.07 1.43 -19.71
CA SER A 69 2.16 2.02 -20.50
C SER A 69 3.55 1.75 -19.92
N TYR A 70 3.64 1.49 -18.61
CA TYR A 70 4.90 1.21 -17.93
C TYR A 70 5.40 -0.23 -18.14
N LYS A 71 4.58 -1.11 -18.74
CA LYS A 71 4.84 -2.55 -18.86
C LYS A 71 6.20 -2.87 -19.49
N ALA A 72 6.58 -2.16 -20.54
CA ALA A 72 7.86 -2.38 -21.24
C ALA A 72 9.09 -2.17 -20.33
N THR A 73 8.92 -1.43 -19.23
CA THR A 73 9.97 -1.16 -18.25
C THR A 73 9.56 -1.54 -16.82
N ALA A 74 8.59 -2.45 -16.68
CA ALA A 74 7.93 -2.80 -15.41
C ALA A 74 8.90 -3.04 -14.24
N SER A 75 10.02 -3.72 -14.48
CA SER A 75 11.04 -4.00 -13.46
C SER A 75 11.66 -2.74 -12.83
N LYS A 76 11.69 -1.61 -13.55
CA LYS A 76 12.17 -0.32 -13.01
C LYS A 76 11.17 0.32 -12.05
N TRP A 77 9.89 -0.01 -12.21
CA TRP A 77 8.78 0.62 -11.51
C TRP A 77 8.32 -0.14 -10.28
N ILE A 78 8.83 -1.33 -10.01
CA ILE A 78 8.57 -2.04 -8.76
C ILE A 78 9.58 -1.67 -7.67
N THR A 79 9.15 -1.73 -6.43
CA THR A 79 9.97 -1.56 -5.22
C THR A 79 10.35 -2.94 -4.70
N ILE A 80 11.65 -3.12 -4.42
CA ILE A 80 12.15 -4.32 -3.77
C ILE A 80 12.42 -3.99 -2.31
N PHE A 81 11.66 -4.60 -1.40
CA PHE A 81 12.02 -4.58 0.01
C PHE A 81 13.03 -5.70 0.29
N ASP A 82 14.14 -5.31 0.91
CA ASP A 82 15.23 -6.19 1.27
C ASP A 82 14.76 -7.36 2.13
N SER A 83 15.45 -8.49 2.00
CA SER A 83 15.25 -9.66 2.84
C SER A 83 16.62 -10.21 3.19
N PRO A 84 16.81 -10.67 4.42
CA PRO A 84 18.08 -11.25 4.80
C PRO A 84 18.33 -12.52 3.98
N PHE A 85 19.58 -12.76 3.60
CA PHE A 85 19.97 -14.00 2.96
C PHE A 85 20.07 -15.12 4.01
N TYR A 86 19.84 -16.35 3.58
CA TYR A 86 20.26 -17.51 4.34
C TYR A 86 21.75 -17.77 4.06
N PRO A 87 22.60 -18.06 5.06
CA PRO A 87 22.30 -18.25 6.48
C PRO A 87 22.47 -17.00 7.36
N ASP A 88 22.67 -15.80 6.80
CA ASP A 88 23.07 -14.59 7.53
C ASP A 88 22.18 -14.22 8.74
N TYR A 89 20.90 -14.58 8.74
CA TYR A 89 19.99 -14.30 9.87
C TYR A 89 19.96 -15.38 10.96
N LEU A 90 20.76 -16.45 10.85
CA LEU A 90 20.69 -17.57 11.80
C LEU A 90 21.07 -17.18 13.22
N ASP A 91 22.00 -16.24 13.41
CA ASP A 91 22.37 -15.74 14.74
C ASP A 91 21.19 -15.04 15.43
N ASP A 92 20.46 -14.19 14.69
CA ASP A 92 19.23 -13.55 15.17
C ASP A 92 18.11 -14.57 15.46
N ALA A 93 18.02 -15.61 14.62
CA ALA A 93 17.06 -16.69 14.82
C ALA A 93 17.39 -17.49 16.09
N LYS A 94 18.68 -17.75 16.34
CA LYS A 94 19.17 -18.43 17.53
C LYS A 94 18.81 -17.67 18.81
N ILE A 95 19.13 -16.38 18.87
CA ILE A 95 18.78 -15.51 19.99
C ILE A 95 17.27 -15.58 20.32
N LEU A 96 16.43 -15.68 19.29
CA LEU A 96 14.97 -15.67 19.48
C LEU A 96 14.36 -17.03 19.85
N TYR A 97 14.96 -18.14 19.39
CA TYR A 97 14.29 -19.44 19.38
C TYR A 97 14.99 -20.52 20.21
N GLU A 98 16.24 -20.34 20.62
CA GLU A 98 16.98 -21.33 21.41
C GLU A 98 16.27 -21.63 22.75
N GLU A 99 16.00 -20.61 23.56
CA GLU A 99 15.28 -20.77 24.83
C GLU A 99 13.85 -21.30 24.64
N VAL A 100 13.20 -20.94 23.52
CA VAL A 100 11.85 -21.43 23.19
C VAL A 100 11.87 -22.93 22.93
N GLN A 101 12.89 -23.44 22.23
CA GLN A 101 13.05 -24.87 21.97
C GLN A 101 13.30 -25.64 23.26
N VAL A 102 14.21 -25.15 24.11
CA VAL A 102 14.47 -25.74 25.43
C VAL A 102 13.17 -25.84 26.22
N ARG A 103 12.40 -24.74 26.29
CA ARG A 103 11.11 -24.76 26.98
C ARG A 103 10.11 -25.73 26.34
N PHE A 104 10.07 -25.83 25.02
CA PHE A 104 9.17 -26.76 24.35
C PHE A 104 9.48 -28.21 24.71
N ILE A 105 10.76 -28.58 24.77
CA ILE A 105 11.23 -29.91 25.18
C ILE A 105 10.79 -30.19 26.63
N GLU A 106 11.02 -29.26 27.56
CA GLU A 106 10.57 -29.41 28.95
C GLU A 106 9.06 -29.66 29.09
N LEU A 107 8.24 -29.01 28.24
CA LEU A 107 6.80 -29.20 28.25
C LEU A 107 6.40 -30.55 27.65
N VAL A 108 7.08 -30.98 26.59
CA VAL A 108 6.85 -32.29 25.95
C VAL A 108 7.20 -33.44 26.88
N ASP A 109 8.28 -33.33 27.64
CA ASP A 109 8.71 -34.37 28.58
C ASP A 109 7.72 -34.54 29.74
N LYS A 110 7.06 -33.45 30.15
CA LYS A 110 6.05 -33.46 31.22
C LYS A 110 4.69 -33.95 30.74
N ALA A 111 4.31 -33.64 29.51
CA ALA A 111 3.00 -33.98 28.96
C ALA A 111 2.84 -35.49 28.73
N GLN A 112 1.69 -36.03 29.15
CA GLN A 112 1.27 -37.40 28.91
C GLN A 112 0.49 -37.55 27.60
N THR A 113 -0.05 -36.45 27.08
CA THR A 113 -0.75 -36.41 25.79
C THR A 113 -0.46 -35.11 25.03
N SER A 114 -0.65 -35.13 23.71
CA SER A 114 -0.51 -33.93 22.87
C SER A 114 -1.58 -32.86 23.18
N THR A 115 -2.73 -33.29 23.70
CA THR A 115 -3.77 -32.41 24.23
C THR A 115 -3.27 -31.67 25.46
N GLU A 116 -2.71 -32.39 26.43
CA GLU A 116 -2.14 -31.81 27.66
C GLU A 116 -1.01 -30.84 27.32
N LEU A 117 -0.14 -31.18 26.35
CA LEU A 117 0.90 -30.27 25.86
C LEU A 117 0.32 -28.93 25.39
N LEU A 118 -0.77 -28.95 24.61
CA LEU A 118 -1.43 -27.72 24.15
C LEU A 118 -1.98 -26.90 25.33
N GLU A 119 -2.57 -27.55 26.32
CA GLU A 119 -3.09 -26.90 27.53
C GLU A 119 -1.98 -26.28 28.37
N MET A 120 -0.84 -26.97 28.52
CA MET A 120 0.34 -26.45 29.19
C MET A 120 0.89 -25.22 28.47
N ILE A 121 1.06 -25.27 27.15
CA ILE A 121 1.47 -24.12 26.33
C ILE A 121 0.47 -22.97 26.47
N ALA A 122 -0.84 -23.25 26.56
CA ALA A 122 -1.86 -22.21 26.69
C ALA A 122 -1.74 -21.40 28.00
N LYS A 123 -1.18 -22.01 29.06
CA LYS A 123 -0.94 -21.38 30.36
C LYS A 123 0.28 -20.44 30.37
N GLU A 124 1.21 -20.60 29.43
CA GLU A 124 2.39 -19.74 29.30
C GLU A 124 2.06 -18.26 29.02
N HIS A 125 3.02 -17.39 29.32
CA HIS A 125 2.93 -15.95 29.08
C HIS A 125 3.36 -15.58 27.65
N ASN A 126 2.82 -14.47 27.14
CA ASN A 126 3.30 -13.89 25.88
C ASN A 126 4.62 -13.13 26.13
N PRO A 127 5.57 -13.10 25.17
CA PRO A 127 5.48 -13.61 23.81
C PRO A 127 5.82 -15.11 23.66
N LEU A 128 6.41 -15.75 24.66
CA LEU A 128 6.87 -17.14 24.65
C LEU A 128 5.79 -18.12 24.18
N ARG A 129 4.58 -18.03 24.75
CA ARG A 129 3.41 -18.82 24.35
C ARG A 129 3.19 -18.84 22.84
N ASN A 130 3.26 -17.69 22.18
CA ASN A 130 3.01 -17.61 20.74
C ASN A 130 4.10 -18.32 19.93
N GLN A 131 5.33 -18.35 20.42
CA GLN A 131 6.42 -19.08 19.75
C GLN A 131 6.29 -20.59 20.00
N LEU A 132 5.94 -21.02 21.22
CA LEU A 132 5.64 -22.42 21.53
C LEU A 132 4.48 -22.96 20.68
N LEU A 133 3.43 -22.16 20.45
CA LEU A 133 2.33 -22.52 19.55
C LEU A 133 2.78 -22.70 18.09
N ARG A 134 3.80 -21.97 17.64
CA ARG A 134 4.37 -22.17 16.29
C ARG A 134 5.13 -23.50 16.21
N ILE A 135 5.88 -23.86 17.26
CA ILE A 135 6.57 -25.16 17.33
C ILE A 135 5.54 -26.30 17.42
N PHE A 136 4.51 -26.15 18.27
CA PHE A 136 3.39 -27.10 18.38
C PHE A 136 2.74 -27.37 17.02
N ARG A 137 2.46 -26.33 16.22
CA ARG A 137 1.92 -26.51 14.88
C ARG A 137 2.81 -27.37 13.98
N ARG A 138 4.14 -27.26 14.10
CA ARG A 138 5.09 -28.03 13.27
C ARG A 138 5.22 -29.48 13.73
N TYR A 139 5.28 -29.71 15.05
CA TYR A 139 5.52 -31.04 15.61
C TYR A 139 4.27 -31.87 15.85
N VAL A 140 3.13 -31.22 16.11
CA VAL A 140 1.92 -31.88 16.63
C VAL A 140 0.74 -31.75 15.68
N SER A 141 0.45 -30.54 15.20
CA SER A 141 -0.78 -30.30 14.44
C SER A 141 -0.61 -29.19 13.38
N PRO A 142 -0.20 -29.55 12.15
CA PRO A 142 -0.08 -28.59 11.05
C PRO A 142 -1.41 -27.90 10.69
N ASP A 143 -2.53 -28.57 10.98
CA ASP A 143 -3.89 -28.12 10.66
C ASP A 143 -4.43 -27.08 11.64
N THR A 144 -3.85 -26.97 12.84
CA THR A 144 -4.24 -25.92 13.79
C THR A 144 -3.44 -24.65 13.53
N SER A 145 -4.12 -23.63 12.99
CA SER A 145 -3.45 -22.35 12.75
C SER A 145 -3.02 -21.68 14.06
N VAL A 146 -1.89 -20.97 14.04
CA VAL A 146 -1.41 -20.22 15.21
C VAL A 146 -2.40 -19.10 15.59
N GLU A 147 -3.10 -18.51 14.61
CA GLU A 147 -4.11 -17.47 14.87
C GLU A 147 -5.33 -18.02 15.61
N MET A 148 -5.75 -19.26 15.32
CA MET A 148 -6.80 -19.94 16.08
C MET A 148 -6.36 -20.19 17.53
N THR A 149 -5.15 -20.71 17.71
CA THR A 149 -4.64 -21.10 19.04
C THR A 149 -4.25 -19.91 19.92
N LYS A 150 -4.02 -18.72 19.34
CA LYS A 150 -3.79 -17.49 20.13
C LYS A 150 -4.95 -17.14 21.05
N LYS A 151 -6.20 -17.45 20.69
CA LYS A 151 -7.40 -17.18 21.51
C LYS A 151 -7.49 -18.20 22.65
N LYS A 152 -6.95 -17.88 23.84
CA LYS A 152 -6.89 -18.77 25.01
C LYS A 152 -8.22 -19.48 25.32
N GLY A 153 -9.34 -18.73 25.33
CA GLY A 153 -10.66 -19.29 25.63
C GLY A 153 -11.18 -20.31 24.60
N ASN A 154 -10.57 -20.41 23.41
CA ASN A 154 -10.99 -21.33 22.35
C ASN A 154 -10.21 -22.65 22.35
N ILE A 155 -9.21 -22.81 23.23
CA ILE A 155 -8.39 -24.03 23.30
C ILE A 155 -9.24 -25.30 23.52
N PRO A 156 -10.25 -25.32 24.42
CA PRO A 156 -11.11 -26.51 24.58
C PRO A 156 -11.80 -26.93 23.28
N ASN A 157 -12.34 -25.97 22.52
CA ASN A 157 -12.97 -26.25 21.22
C ASN A 157 -11.97 -26.77 20.19
N ILE A 158 -10.73 -26.27 20.21
CA ILE A 158 -9.68 -26.77 19.31
C ILE A 158 -9.36 -28.22 19.64
N ILE A 159 -9.26 -28.58 20.91
CA ILE A 159 -9.02 -29.96 21.34
C ILE A 159 -10.16 -30.86 20.86
N ILE A 160 -11.42 -30.47 21.09
CA ILE A 160 -12.59 -31.25 20.68
C ILE A 160 -12.60 -31.51 19.17
N ASN A 161 -12.24 -30.52 18.36
CA ASN A 161 -12.38 -30.59 16.90
C ASN A 161 -11.15 -31.12 16.15
N PHE A 162 -9.98 -31.16 16.79
CA PHE A 162 -8.70 -31.46 16.10
C PHE A 162 -7.81 -32.47 16.81
N SER A 163 -8.13 -32.89 18.05
CA SER A 163 -7.24 -33.79 18.82
C SER A 163 -7.08 -35.17 18.19
N ASP A 164 -8.06 -35.63 17.41
CA ASP A 164 -7.99 -36.86 16.60
C ASP A 164 -6.87 -36.81 15.55
N LYS A 165 -6.49 -35.62 15.11
CA LYS A 165 -5.41 -35.37 14.15
C LYS A 165 -4.10 -34.95 14.81
N PHE A 166 -4.05 -34.88 16.14
CA PHE A 166 -2.80 -34.56 16.82
C PHE A 166 -1.85 -35.75 16.71
N ARG A 167 -0.60 -35.48 16.33
CA ARG A 167 0.46 -36.48 16.40
C ARG A 167 0.54 -37.00 17.85
N PRO A 168 0.59 -38.32 18.08
CA PRO A 168 0.76 -38.88 19.42
C PRO A 168 2.02 -38.34 20.13
N ILE A 169 1.93 -38.12 21.45
CA ILE A 169 3.02 -37.47 22.21
C ILE A 169 4.34 -38.25 22.14
N GLU A 170 4.28 -39.59 22.08
CA GLU A 170 5.46 -40.44 21.98
C GLU A 170 6.17 -40.33 20.62
N GLU A 171 5.42 -40.04 19.55
CA GLU A 171 6.04 -39.69 18.26
C GLU A 171 6.65 -38.30 18.28
N VAL A 172 6.02 -37.35 18.98
CA VAL A 172 6.57 -35.98 19.16
C VAL A 172 7.90 -36.05 19.90
N LYS A 173 7.97 -36.80 21.02
CA LYS A 173 9.20 -37.03 21.79
C LYS A 173 10.32 -37.62 20.93
N ARG A 174 10.05 -38.73 20.22
CA ARG A 174 11.03 -39.38 19.33
C ARG A 174 11.54 -38.44 18.24
N ASN A 175 10.64 -37.65 17.64
CA ASN A 175 11.02 -36.72 16.58
C ASN A 175 11.81 -35.51 17.10
N LEU A 176 11.60 -35.08 18.33
CA LEU A 176 12.43 -34.02 18.94
C LEU A 176 13.83 -34.55 19.29
N GLN A 177 13.91 -35.77 19.85
CA GLN A 177 15.18 -36.39 20.22
C GLN A 177 16.08 -36.71 19.02
N SER A 178 15.52 -36.86 17.82
CA SER A 178 16.29 -37.09 16.60
C SER A 178 16.91 -35.82 16.00
N ARG A 179 16.67 -34.65 16.60
CA ARG A 179 17.13 -33.34 16.12
C ARG A 179 18.20 -32.77 17.06
N PRO A 180 19.15 -31.97 16.53
CA PRO A 180 20.11 -31.28 17.37
C PRO A 180 19.42 -30.23 18.24
N ILE A 181 20.05 -29.87 19.36
CA ILE A 181 19.61 -28.77 20.23
C ILE A 181 20.76 -27.77 20.30
N PRO A 182 20.58 -26.53 19.80
CA PRO A 182 19.37 -26.03 19.14
C PRO A 182 19.17 -26.58 17.71
N ASP A 183 17.92 -26.74 17.27
CA ASP A 183 17.59 -27.14 15.88
C ASP A 183 17.61 -25.91 14.96
N GLU A 184 18.74 -25.63 14.32
CA GLU A 184 18.91 -24.49 13.41
C GLU A 184 17.92 -24.47 12.24
N ILE A 185 17.54 -25.64 11.73
CA ILE A 185 16.58 -25.73 10.64
C ILE A 185 15.19 -25.29 11.14
N LEU A 186 14.79 -25.75 12.32
CA LEU A 186 13.54 -25.28 12.93
C LEU A 186 13.57 -23.76 13.16
N MET A 187 14.68 -23.23 13.67
CA MET A 187 14.84 -21.78 13.89
C MET A 187 14.69 -20.99 12.59
N ALA A 188 15.33 -21.45 11.51
CA ALA A 188 15.21 -20.83 10.19
C ALA A 188 13.75 -20.80 9.70
N LEU A 189 13.04 -21.93 9.81
CA LEU A 189 11.63 -22.04 9.42
C LEU A 189 10.69 -21.17 10.26
N LEU A 190 10.99 -20.96 11.54
CA LEU A 190 10.24 -20.07 12.43
C LEU A 190 10.52 -18.60 12.12
N PHE A 191 11.76 -18.28 11.77
CA PHE A 191 12.19 -16.92 11.43
C PHE A 191 11.57 -16.45 10.10
N GLU A 192 11.53 -17.29 9.08
CA GLU A 192 10.80 -17.00 7.82
C GLU A 192 9.30 -16.72 8.08
N TYR A 193 8.69 -17.46 9.01
CA TYR A 193 7.31 -17.21 9.39
C TYR A 193 7.13 -15.86 10.11
N LYS A 194 8.12 -15.43 10.91
CA LYS A 194 8.10 -14.14 11.62
C LYS A 194 8.04 -12.96 10.64
N THR A 195 8.73 -13.05 9.51
CA THR A 195 8.81 -11.97 8.51
C THR A 195 7.62 -11.97 7.54
N LYS A 196 6.71 -12.95 7.63
CA LYS A 196 5.52 -13.05 6.79
C LYS A 196 4.63 -11.80 6.94
N GLY A 197 4.33 -11.16 5.82
CA GLY A 197 3.49 -9.95 5.76
C GLY A 197 4.24 -8.64 6.00
N LYS A 198 5.51 -8.68 6.46
CA LYS A 198 6.32 -7.48 6.73
C LYS A 198 6.40 -6.55 5.52
N LYS A 199 6.67 -7.08 4.32
CA LYS A 199 6.76 -6.28 3.09
C LYS A 199 5.46 -5.54 2.74
N GLY A 200 4.31 -6.11 3.10
CA GLY A 200 3.02 -5.43 2.95
C GLY A 200 2.89 -4.24 3.91
N TYR A 201 3.37 -4.39 5.15
CA TYR A 201 3.40 -3.28 6.11
C TYR A 201 4.42 -2.21 5.73
N ASP A 202 5.58 -2.60 5.21
CA ASP A 202 6.60 -1.67 4.75
C ASP A 202 6.09 -0.89 3.51
N LEU A 203 5.27 -1.51 2.65
CA LEU A 203 4.55 -0.86 1.54
C LEU A 203 3.57 0.21 2.03
N THR A 204 2.66 -0.14 2.95
CA THR A 204 1.68 0.82 3.48
C THR A 204 2.37 1.94 4.23
N GLU A 205 3.38 1.64 5.04
CA GLU A 205 4.13 2.65 5.79
C GLU A 205 4.80 3.66 4.86
N SER A 206 5.48 3.18 3.83
CA SER A 206 6.11 4.02 2.81
C SER A 206 5.10 4.94 2.12
N PHE A 207 3.92 4.42 1.77
CA PHE A 207 2.86 5.21 1.17
C PHE A 207 2.33 6.30 2.11
N PHE A 208 2.03 5.96 3.37
CA PHE A 208 1.52 6.93 4.35
C PHE A 208 2.53 8.04 4.64
N LEU A 209 3.82 7.70 4.75
CA LEU A 209 4.89 8.69 4.93
C LEU A 209 4.99 9.63 3.72
N TRP A 210 4.97 9.06 2.50
CA TRP A 210 4.96 9.85 1.28
C TRP A 210 3.73 10.75 1.19
N PHE A 211 2.53 10.21 1.41
CA PHE A 211 1.28 10.95 1.32
C PHE A 211 1.25 12.12 2.30
N ASN A 212 1.63 11.89 3.57
CA ASN A 212 1.67 12.96 4.57
C ASN A 212 2.71 14.03 4.22
N LYS A 213 3.83 13.66 3.59
CA LYS A 213 4.82 14.64 3.12
C LYS A 213 4.29 15.50 1.98
N VAL A 214 3.52 14.93 1.06
CA VAL A 214 3.09 15.60 -0.19
C VAL A 214 1.74 16.31 -0.05
N PHE A 215 0.78 15.75 0.68
CA PHE A 215 -0.64 16.11 0.60
C PHE A 215 -1.28 16.54 1.92
N SER A 216 -0.58 16.46 3.06
CA SER A 216 -1.16 16.72 4.40
C SER A 216 -1.73 18.12 4.60
N GLN A 217 -1.33 19.10 3.79
CA GLN A 217 -1.87 20.47 3.88
C GLN A 217 -3.34 20.56 3.44
N ASN A 218 -3.78 19.71 2.52
CA ASN A 218 -5.10 19.81 1.87
C ASN A 218 -5.95 18.54 2.05
N TYR A 219 -5.35 17.43 2.46
CA TYR A 219 -6.00 16.13 2.53
C TYR A 219 -5.61 15.39 3.81
N SER A 220 -6.50 14.50 4.22
CA SER A 220 -6.30 13.55 5.31
C SER A 220 -6.29 12.12 4.77
N ILE A 221 -5.54 11.25 5.44
CA ILE A 221 -5.52 9.82 5.16
C ILE A 221 -5.81 9.05 6.46
N GLN A 222 -6.75 8.11 6.39
CA GLN A 222 -7.10 7.20 7.46
C GLN A 222 -6.71 5.78 7.08
N GLY A 223 -6.17 5.01 8.03
CA GLY A 223 -5.87 3.59 7.87
C GLY A 223 -4.70 3.16 8.75
N PRO A 224 -4.41 1.86 8.86
CA PRO A 224 -3.24 1.40 9.59
C PRO A 224 -1.96 1.67 8.79
N VAL A 225 -1.03 2.43 9.37
CA VAL A 225 0.28 2.69 8.74
C VAL A 225 1.07 1.39 8.56
N ARG A 226 0.96 0.45 9.52
CA ARG A 226 1.58 -0.88 9.51
C ARG A 226 0.54 -1.95 9.86
N ALA A 227 0.88 -2.89 10.74
CA ALA A 227 -0.09 -3.82 11.30
C ALA A 227 -1.16 -3.06 12.08
N GLY A 228 -2.42 -3.26 11.72
CA GLY A 228 -3.56 -2.63 12.37
C GLY A 228 -4.86 -3.10 11.76
N LYS A 229 -5.95 -2.48 12.17
CA LYS A 229 -7.28 -2.81 11.67
C LYS A 229 -7.60 -1.95 10.46
N ASP A 230 -8.05 -2.59 9.40
CA ASP A 230 -8.49 -1.94 8.16
C ASP A 230 -9.64 -0.96 8.40
N VAL A 231 -9.77 -0.01 7.48
CA VAL A 231 -10.88 0.94 7.40
C VAL A 231 -12.11 0.19 6.90
N MET A 232 -13.08 -0.05 7.79
CA MET A 232 -14.34 -0.67 7.39
C MET A 232 -15.25 0.36 6.73
N LEU A 233 -15.47 0.27 5.41
CA LEU A 233 -16.18 1.28 4.64
C LEU A 233 -17.60 1.55 5.15
N HIS A 234 -18.37 0.53 5.52
CA HIS A 234 -19.71 0.70 6.10
C HIS A 234 -19.75 1.50 7.42
N LYS A 235 -18.61 1.68 8.09
CA LYS A 235 -18.52 2.46 9.33
C LYS A 235 -18.12 3.92 9.10
N VAL A 236 -17.40 4.19 8.02
CA VAL A 236 -16.82 5.51 7.74
C VAL A 236 -17.51 6.24 6.59
N LEU A 237 -18.16 5.51 5.68
CA LEU A 237 -18.94 6.06 4.58
C LEU A 237 -20.43 5.95 4.90
N ASN A 238 -21.12 7.09 4.84
CA ASN A 238 -22.55 7.16 5.14
C ASN A 238 -23.36 6.30 4.16
N LYS A 239 -24.23 5.42 4.68
CA LYS A 239 -25.10 4.52 3.89
C LYS A 239 -24.36 3.57 2.93
N PHE A 240 -23.08 3.29 3.17
CA PHE A 240 -22.35 2.28 2.40
C PHE A 240 -22.82 0.87 2.81
N PRO A 241 -23.38 0.06 1.89
CA PRO A 241 -24.13 -1.13 2.29
C PRO A 241 -23.26 -2.37 2.53
N TYR A 242 -21.97 -2.35 2.17
CA TYR A 242 -21.13 -3.54 2.17
C TYR A 242 -20.03 -3.53 3.24
N GLN A 243 -19.71 -4.72 3.74
CA GLN A 243 -18.60 -4.92 4.68
C GLN A 243 -17.25 -5.05 3.97
N ILE A 244 -16.84 -4.00 3.27
CA ILE A 244 -15.54 -3.96 2.57
C ILE A 244 -14.48 -3.36 3.51
N PRO A 245 -13.44 -4.11 3.88
CA PRO A 245 -12.24 -3.56 4.53
C PRO A 245 -11.33 -2.92 3.47
N ALA A 246 -10.89 -1.69 3.72
CA ALA A 246 -9.92 -0.97 2.90
C ALA A 246 -8.66 -0.64 3.70
N ASP A 247 -7.51 -0.63 3.03
CA ASP A 247 -6.23 -0.31 3.66
C ASP A 247 -6.13 1.19 4.00
N MET A 248 -6.83 2.03 3.23
CA MET A 248 -6.87 3.47 3.48
C MET A 248 -8.12 4.16 2.94
N LEU A 249 -8.45 5.31 3.54
CA LEU A 249 -9.43 6.27 3.04
C LEU A 249 -8.78 7.65 3.01
N ILE A 250 -8.78 8.30 1.84
CA ILE A 250 -8.29 9.67 1.65
C ILE A 250 -9.50 10.59 1.52
N SER A 251 -9.49 11.69 2.26
CA SER A 251 -10.55 12.68 2.29
C SER A 251 -10.00 14.09 2.24
N ARG A 252 -10.80 15.04 1.76
CA ARG A 252 -10.55 16.46 2.03
C ARG A 252 -10.64 16.74 3.52
N LEU A 253 -10.08 17.86 3.97
CA LEU A 253 -10.16 18.28 5.37
C LEU A 253 -11.59 18.57 5.85
N ASP A 254 -12.52 18.84 4.93
CA ASP A 254 -13.96 18.98 5.22
C ASP A 254 -14.70 17.64 5.42
N GLY A 255 -13.99 16.50 5.30
CA GLY A 255 -14.53 15.16 5.46
C GLY A 255 -15.09 14.53 4.17
N THR A 256 -15.05 15.23 3.03
CA THR A 256 -15.47 14.68 1.72
C THR A 256 -14.58 13.50 1.34
N PRO A 257 -15.13 12.28 1.15
CA PRO A 257 -14.34 11.12 0.79
C PRO A 257 -13.93 11.20 -0.68
N LEU A 258 -12.62 11.06 -0.94
CA LEU A 258 -12.05 11.16 -2.29
C LEU A 258 -11.55 9.82 -2.82
N VAL A 259 -10.86 9.02 -2.00
CA VAL A 259 -10.24 7.78 -2.49
C VAL A 259 -10.36 6.68 -1.44
N VAL A 260 -10.86 5.52 -1.87
CA VAL A 260 -10.68 4.26 -1.15
C VAL A 260 -9.43 3.57 -1.69
N GLY A 261 -8.46 3.28 -0.84
CA GLY A 261 -7.21 2.64 -1.25
C GLY A 261 -7.07 1.20 -0.77
N PHE A 262 -6.51 0.37 -1.64
CA PHE A 262 -6.12 -1.01 -1.36
C PHE A 262 -4.63 -1.17 -1.63
N ALA A 263 -3.89 -1.72 -0.68
CA ALA A 263 -2.44 -1.85 -0.75
C ALA A 263 -2.02 -3.32 -0.71
N ARG A 264 -1.13 -3.72 -1.61
CA ARG A 264 -0.65 -5.09 -1.67
C ARG A 264 0.75 -5.19 -2.23
N TYR A 265 1.59 -5.91 -1.49
CA TYR A 265 2.92 -6.32 -1.95
C TYR A 265 2.88 -7.76 -2.45
N ASP A 266 3.01 -7.96 -3.75
CA ASP A 266 3.07 -9.27 -4.40
C ASP A 266 4.53 -9.70 -4.56
N SER A 267 4.97 -10.66 -3.74
CA SER A 267 6.38 -11.08 -3.66
C SER A 267 6.77 -12.15 -4.67
N ASP A 268 5.99 -13.23 -4.81
CA ASP A 268 6.38 -14.40 -5.60
C ASP A 268 5.16 -15.31 -5.89
N ARG A 269 4.07 -14.74 -6.39
CA ARG A 269 2.80 -15.47 -6.56
C ARG A 269 2.33 -15.45 -8.02
N GLY A 270 2.15 -16.63 -8.60
CA GLY A 270 1.41 -16.83 -9.85
C GLY A 270 0.47 -18.06 -9.82
N GLY A 271 -0.32 -18.29 -10.89
CA GLY A 271 -1.24 -19.43 -11.02
C GLY A 271 -2.69 -19.16 -10.61
N SER A 272 -3.45 -20.16 -10.17
CA SER A 272 -4.91 -20.06 -9.87
C SER A 272 -5.30 -18.97 -8.85
N GLN A 273 -4.36 -18.50 -8.05
CA GLN A 273 -4.57 -17.40 -7.13
C GLN A 273 -4.53 -16.01 -7.80
N GLU A 274 -4.12 -15.90 -9.07
CA GLU A 274 -4.17 -14.68 -9.89
C GLU A 274 -5.62 -14.39 -10.29
N ASP A 275 -6.33 -15.40 -10.82
CA ASP A 275 -7.70 -15.28 -11.33
C ASP A 275 -8.71 -14.88 -10.25
N ASP A 276 -8.70 -15.55 -9.09
CA ASP A 276 -9.61 -15.23 -7.98
C ASP A 276 -9.45 -13.79 -7.45
N ARG A 277 -8.24 -13.21 -7.59
CA ARG A 277 -7.93 -11.88 -7.07
C ARG A 277 -8.44 -10.77 -7.96
N THR A 278 -8.39 -10.96 -9.27
CA THR A 278 -8.80 -9.94 -10.24
C THR A 278 -10.32 -9.79 -10.23
N GLY A 279 -11.06 -10.91 -10.12
CA GLY A 279 -12.51 -10.93 -9.88
C GLY A 279 -12.89 -10.17 -8.60
N GLY A 280 -12.30 -10.53 -7.46
CA GLY A 280 -12.59 -9.89 -6.18
C GLY A 280 -12.23 -8.39 -6.14
N ASN A 281 -11.16 -7.97 -6.83
CA ASN A 281 -10.82 -6.54 -6.95
C ASN A 281 -11.81 -5.78 -7.83
N ARG A 282 -12.25 -6.40 -8.93
CA ARG A 282 -13.27 -5.81 -9.82
C ARG A 282 -14.60 -5.61 -9.10
N ASP A 283 -15.02 -6.57 -8.27
CA ASP A 283 -16.25 -6.45 -7.49
C ASP A 283 -16.16 -5.27 -6.51
N LYS A 284 -15.05 -5.14 -5.78
CA LYS A 284 -14.82 -3.98 -4.89
C LYS A 284 -14.91 -2.65 -5.64
N ILE A 285 -14.26 -2.54 -6.81
CA ILE A 285 -14.33 -1.35 -7.65
C ILE A 285 -15.78 -1.06 -8.05
N THR A 286 -16.50 -2.08 -8.50
CA THR A 286 -17.90 -1.96 -8.92
C THR A 286 -18.77 -1.41 -7.80
N GLU A 287 -18.65 -1.96 -6.59
CA GLU A 287 -19.45 -1.52 -5.44
C GLU A 287 -19.10 -0.11 -4.97
N ILE A 288 -17.81 0.24 -4.95
CA ILE A 288 -17.38 1.58 -4.51
C ILE A 288 -17.81 2.65 -5.53
N LEU A 289 -17.62 2.39 -6.82
CA LEU A 289 -18.02 3.34 -7.86
C LEU A 289 -19.55 3.41 -8.01
N GLY A 290 -20.25 2.30 -7.82
CA GLY A 290 -21.71 2.26 -7.76
C GLY A 290 -22.26 3.11 -6.61
N TYR A 291 -21.68 2.97 -5.42
CA TYR A 291 -21.98 3.85 -4.28
C TYR A 291 -21.69 5.33 -4.61
N ALA A 292 -20.52 5.62 -5.17
CA ALA A 292 -20.13 6.99 -5.54
C ALA A 292 -21.14 7.62 -6.51
N LYS A 293 -21.60 6.85 -7.51
CA LYS A 293 -22.62 7.29 -8.47
C LYS A 293 -23.97 7.56 -7.80
N THR A 294 -24.45 6.63 -6.96
CA THR A 294 -25.74 6.74 -6.28
C THR A 294 -25.83 7.98 -5.38
N TYR A 295 -24.74 8.33 -4.70
CA TYR A 295 -24.70 9.45 -3.77
C TYR A 295 -24.00 10.70 -4.34
N ASN A 296 -23.73 10.71 -5.65
CA ASN A 296 -23.05 11.80 -6.36
C ASN A 296 -21.74 12.26 -5.67
N LEU A 297 -20.90 11.30 -5.29
CA LEU A 297 -19.63 11.54 -4.63
C LEU A 297 -18.46 11.55 -5.64
N PRO A 298 -17.41 12.34 -5.37
CA PRO A 298 -16.17 12.35 -6.16
C PRO A 298 -15.29 11.10 -5.91
N LEU A 299 -15.79 10.13 -5.14
CA LEU A 299 -15.05 8.96 -4.67
C LEU A 299 -14.48 8.12 -5.83
N LYS A 300 -13.20 7.79 -5.69
CA LYS A 300 -12.33 7.02 -6.60
C LYS A 300 -11.72 5.83 -5.86
N VAL A 301 -11.04 4.95 -6.59
CA VAL A 301 -10.31 3.81 -6.02
C VAL A 301 -8.83 3.89 -6.38
N LEU A 302 -7.96 3.65 -5.39
CA LEU A 302 -6.53 3.50 -5.57
C LEU A 302 -6.11 2.06 -5.28
N MET A 303 -5.38 1.46 -6.20
CA MET A 303 -4.79 0.14 -6.07
C MET A 303 -3.27 0.32 -6.00
N LEU A 304 -2.73 0.37 -4.78
CA LEU A 304 -1.29 0.41 -4.54
C LEU A 304 -0.74 -1.03 -4.59
N ASN A 305 -0.31 -1.44 -5.77
CA ASN A 305 0.21 -2.77 -6.02
C ASN A 305 1.69 -2.69 -6.35
N ASP A 306 2.51 -3.42 -5.60
CA ASP A 306 3.96 -3.36 -5.74
C ASP A 306 4.62 -4.73 -5.54
N GLY A 307 5.88 -4.85 -5.92
CA GLY A 307 6.70 -6.05 -5.74
C GLY A 307 6.93 -6.89 -7.00
N PRO A 308 7.88 -7.83 -6.95
CA PRO A 308 8.33 -8.58 -8.12
C PRO A 308 7.28 -9.56 -8.67
N GLY A 309 6.27 -9.94 -7.88
CA GLY A 309 5.15 -10.75 -8.35
C GLY A 309 4.34 -10.09 -9.47
N LEU A 310 4.37 -8.76 -9.59
CA LEU A 310 3.76 -8.06 -10.74
C LEU A 310 4.38 -8.41 -12.08
N LEU A 311 5.62 -8.92 -12.09
CA LEU A 311 6.34 -9.32 -13.30
C LEU A 311 5.96 -10.74 -13.75
N LEU A 312 5.18 -11.47 -12.95
CA LEU A 312 4.80 -12.85 -13.22
C LEU A 312 3.49 -12.89 -14.03
N GLY A 313 3.42 -13.85 -14.96
CA GLY A 313 2.18 -14.22 -15.64
C GLY A 313 1.43 -13.05 -16.26
N SER A 314 0.13 -12.98 -15.97
CA SER A 314 -0.78 -11.92 -16.42
C SER A 314 -0.88 -10.74 -15.45
N MET A 315 -0.27 -10.80 -14.27
CA MET A 315 -0.52 -9.87 -13.16
C MET A 315 -0.47 -8.40 -13.57
N TRP A 316 0.56 -7.98 -14.30
CA TRP A 316 0.64 -6.61 -14.80
C TRP A 316 -0.56 -6.22 -15.69
N ASN A 317 -0.93 -7.11 -16.62
CA ASN A 317 -2.06 -6.90 -17.52
C ASN A 317 -3.37 -6.87 -16.76
N ASP A 318 -3.52 -7.70 -15.74
CA ASP A 318 -4.75 -7.79 -14.97
C ASP A 318 -5.01 -6.52 -14.18
N TYR A 319 -3.98 -5.99 -13.53
CA TYR A 319 -4.05 -4.67 -12.88
C TYR A 319 -4.27 -3.55 -13.89
N ALA A 320 -3.61 -3.58 -15.06
CA ALA A 320 -3.89 -2.63 -16.14
C ALA A 320 -5.35 -2.70 -16.62
N ASN A 321 -5.95 -3.90 -16.66
CA ASN A 321 -7.34 -4.11 -17.02
C ASN A 321 -8.30 -3.59 -15.93
N LEU A 322 -7.95 -3.70 -14.64
CA LEU A 322 -8.71 -3.11 -13.54
C LEU A 322 -8.73 -1.58 -13.62
N GLU A 323 -7.57 -0.96 -13.92
CA GLU A 323 -7.50 0.48 -14.15
C GLU A 323 -8.39 0.89 -15.33
N LYS A 324 -8.25 0.20 -16.47
CA LYS A 324 -9.08 0.44 -17.65
C LYS A 324 -10.58 0.27 -17.37
N TYR A 325 -10.96 -0.75 -16.60
CA TYR A 325 -12.34 -1.03 -16.21
C TYR A 325 -12.94 0.13 -15.40
N GLY A 326 -12.16 0.67 -14.46
CA GLY A 326 -12.54 1.80 -13.64
C GLY A 326 -12.46 3.17 -14.31
N GLN A 327 -11.99 3.23 -15.55
CA GLN A 327 -11.79 4.44 -16.33
C GLN A 327 -10.92 5.45 -15.57
N SER A 328 -11.27 6.74 -15.54
CA SER A 328 -10.51 7.77 -14.82
C SER A 328 -10.68 7.73 -13.29
N ARG A 329 -11.59 6.90 -12.77
CA ARG A 329 -11.89 6.81 -11.32
C ARG A 329 -11.14 5.70 -10.60
N VAL A 330 -10.34 4.92 -11.30
CA VAL A 330 -9.45 3.93 -10.70
C VAL A 330 -8.03 4.24 -11.12
N MET A 331 -7.11 4.20 -10.15
CA MET A 331 -5.69 4.31 -10.41
C MET A 331 -5.00 3.06 -9.86
N VAL A 332 -4.15 2.45 -10.67
CA VAL A 332 -3.20 1.44 -10.21
C VAL A 332 -1.80 2.04 -10.28
N CYS A 333 -1.04 1.90 -9.20
CA CYS A 333 0.34 2.38 -9.13
C CYS A 333 1.18 1.56 -8.17
N THR A 334 2.49 1.61 -8.38
CA THR A 334 3.52 1.19 -7.40
C THR A 334 4.00 2.40 -6.61
N LEU A 335 4.84 2.21 -5.57
CA LEU A 335 5.42 3.35 -4.84
C LEU A 335 6.25 4.27 -5.75
N LYS A 336 6.95 3.71 -6.73
CA LYS A 336 7.82 4.48 -7.64
C LYS A 336 7.06 5.34 -8.65
N MET A 337 5.75 5.12 -8.80
CA MET A 337 4.91 5.89 -9.70
C MET A 337 4.15 7.03 -9.01
N LEU A 338 4.26 7.15 -7.67
CA LEU A 338 3.40 8.03 -6.88
C LEU A 338 3.54 9.51 -7.29
N ASP A 339 4.77 10.00 -7.44
CA ASP A 339 5.03 11.41 -7.79
C ASP A 339 4.50 11.79 -9.18
N GLU A 340 4.46 10.84 -10.13
CA GLU A 340 3.97 11.10 -11.49
C GLU A 340 2.45 10.95 -11.59
N ARG A 341 1.87 9.95 -10.93
CA ARG A 341 0.47 9.55 -11.15
C ARG A 341 -0.48 10.14 -10.12
N LEU A 342 -0.18 10.00 -8.83
CA LEU A 342 -1.09 10.37 -7.75
C LEU A 342 -0.92 11.86 -7.44
N THR A 343 -1.56 12.68 -8.27
CA THR A 343 -1.45 14.14 -8.24
C THR A 343 -2.67 14.79 -7.60
N GLN A 344 -2.52 16.05 -7.18
CA GLN A 344 -3.65 16.86 -6.73
C GLN A 344 -4.77 16.95 -7.80
N GLY A 345 -4.37 17.10 -9.07
CA GLY A 345 -5.31 17.14 -10.19
C GLY A 345 -6.16 15.87 -10.29
N TRP A 346 -5.56 14.69 -10.09
CA TRP A 346 -6.32 13.44 -10.06
C TRP A 346 -7.19 13.30 -8.81
N LEU A 347 -6.75 13.78 -7.65
CA LEU A 347 -7.57 13.77 -6.43
C LEU A 347 -8.83 14.63 -6.59
N ASP A 348 -8.70 15.82 -7.19
CA ASP A 348 -9.79 16.80 -7.30
C ASP A 348 -10.65 16.70 -8.58
N SER A 349 -10.28 15.85 -9.55
CA SER A 349 -10.98 15.71 -10.85
C SER A 349 -12.41 15.18 -10.77
#